data_AF-A0A2V3YAS6-F1
#
_entry.id   AF-A0A2V3YAS6-F1
#
_cell.length_a   1.000
_cell.length_b   1.000
_cell.length_c   1.000
_cell.angle_alpha   90.00
_cell.angle_beta   90.00
_cell.angle_gamma   90.00
#
_symmetry.space_group_name_H-M   'P 1'
#
loop_
_entity.id
_entity.type
_entity.pdbx_description
1 polymer ?
#
loop_
_entity_poly.entity_id
_entity_poly.type
_entity_poly.pdbx_seq_one_letter_code
_entity_poly.pdbx_strand_id
1 'polypeptide(L)' 'MRRIVSACLLQTMRFDTTKEADPEQDFIIFCKKLEKSSVKYVIEEKTKEADGSLVVKIRKQYNSYSTDGYLQ' A
#
# COMPACT_ATOMS: atom_id res chain seq x y z
N MET A 1 -23.92 -0.84 21.25
CA MET A 1 -22.51 -1.27 21.04
C MET A 1 -22.27 -1.48 19.55
N ARG A 2 -21.07 -1.21 19.05
CA ARG A 2 -20.71 -1.39 17.62
C ARG A 2 -19.64 -2.48 17.51
N ARG A 3 -19.77 -3.37 16.52
CA ARG A 3 -18.78 -4.41 16.19
C ARG A 3 -18.30 -4.21 14.75
N ILE A 4 -17.01 -4.36 14.54
CA ILE A 4 -16.39 -4.31 13.21
C ILE A 4 -16.54 -5.70 12.57
N VAL A 5 -17.12 -5.76 11.37
CA VAL A 5 -17.31 -6.99 10.59
C VAL A 5 -16.21 -7.15 9.54
N SER A 6 -15.91 -6.08 8.80
CA SER A 6 -14.81 -6.01 7.83
C SER A 6 -14.19 -4.62 7.84
N ALA A 7 -12.88 -4.53 7.57
CA ALA A 7 -12.16 -3.27 7.47
C ALA A 7 -10.90 -3.41 6.60
N CYS A 8 -10.58 -2.35 5.85
CA CYS A 8 -9.28 -2.15 5.24
C CYS A 8 -8.78 -0.75 5.56
N LEU A 9 -7.49 -0.50 5.31
CA LEU A 9 -6.91 0.83 5.33
C LEU A 9 -6.54 1.23 3.91
N LEU A 10 -7.04 2.39 3.48
CA LEU A 10 -6.61 3.06 2.26
C LEU A 10 -5.48 4.04 2.62
N GLN A 11 -4.35 3.93 1.94
CA GLN A 11 -3.21 4.83 2.13
C GLN A 11 -2.73 5.35 0.79
N THR A 12 -2.39 6.64 0.74
CA THR A 12 -1.61 7.24 -0.34
C THR A 12 -0.19 7.45 0.18
N MET A 13 0.78 6.83 -0.46
CA MET A 13 2.19 6.86 -0.06
C MET A 13 3.02 7.49 -1.18
N ARG A 14 3.90 8.42 -0.82
CA ARG A 14 4.88 9.01 -1.73
C ARG A 14 6.24 8.35 -1.46
N PHE A 15 6.89 7.91 -2.51
CA PHE A 15 8.23 7.33 -2.52
C PHE A 15 9.14 8.32 -3.24
N ASP A 16 10.04 8.93 -2.49
CA ASP A 16 10.90 10.01 -2.97
C ASP A 16 12.22 9.50 -3.57
N THR A 17 12.78 10.29 -4.49
CA THR A 17 14.01 9.99 -5.24
C THR A 17 15.29 10.39 -4.49
N THR A 18 15.25 10.55 -3.17
CA THR A 18 16.41 11.08 -2.44
C THR A 18 17.56 10.07 -2.35
N LYS A 19 18.75 10.50 -2.80
CA LYS A 19 20.07 9.85 -2.56
C LYS A 19 20.25 8.46 -3.18
N GLU A 20 20.12 8.35 -4.51
CA GLU A 20 20.45 7.13 -5.29
C GLU A 20 19.43 5.98 -5.16
N ALA A 21 18.37 6.14 -4.37
CA ALA A 21 17.29 5.16 -4.28
C ALA A 21 16.27 5.38 -5.40
N ASP A 22 16.13 4.37 -6.26
CA ASP A 22 15.04 4.33 -7.24
C ASP A 22 13.70 4.12 -6.50
N PRO A 23 12.70 5.01 -6.69
CA PRO A 23 11.44 4.94 -5.96
C PRO A 23 10.61 3.71 -6.34
N GLU A 24 10.83 3.09 -7.50
CA GLU A 24 10.22 1.78 -7.81
C GLU A 24 10.87 0.67 -7.01
N GLN A 25 12.18 0.73 -6.79
CA GLN A 25 12.89 -0.27 -5.99
C GLN A 25 12.46 -0.20 -4.52
N ASP A 26 12.29 0.99 -3.95
CA ASP A 26 11.73 1.12 -2.59
C ASP A 26 10.29 0.59 -2.51
N PHE A 27 9.48 0.88 -3.52
CA PHE A 27 8.14 0.34 -3.64
C PHE A 27 8.13 -1.20 -3.73
N ILE A 28 9.04 -1.81 -4.48
CA ILE A 28 9.19 -3.28 -4.56
C ILE A 28 9.57 -3.86 -3.18
N ILE A 29 10.49 -3.22 -2.46
CA ILE A 29 10.87 -3.64 -1.10
C ILE A 29 9.67 -3.55 -0.16
N PHE A 30 8.86 -2.50 -0.28
CA PHE A 30 7.62 -2.35 0.48
C PHE A 30 6.62 -3.48 0.19
N CYS A 31 6.35 -3.79 -1.08
CA CYS A 31 5.49 -4.91 -1.48
C CYS A 31 6.00 -6.24 -0.91
N LYS A 32 7.30 -6.52 -1.02
CA LYS A 32 7.91 -7.74 -0.45
C LYS A 32 7.73 -7.85 1.06
N LYS A 33 7.80 -6.73 1.79
CA LYS A 33 7.52 -6.70 3.24
C LYS A 33 6.07 -7.06 3.53
N LEU A 34 5.11 -6.55 2.74
CA LEU A 34 3.70 -6.89 2.88
C LEU A 34 3.45 -8.38 2.60
N GLU A 35 4.06 -8.92 1.55
CA GLU A 35 3.97 -10.35 1.21
C GLU A 35 4.56 -11.23 2.31
N LYS A 36 5.74 -10.87 2.85
CA LYS A 36 6.37 -11.60 3.96
C LYS A 36 5.51 -11.62 5.23
N SER A 37 4.75 -10.54 5.46
CA SER A 37 3.81 -10.43 6.58
C SER A 37 2.41 -11.00 6.26
N SER A 38 2.21 -11.61 5.08
CA SER A 38 0.92 -12.11 4.60
C SER A 38 -0.20 -11.07 4.69
N VAL A 39 0.13 -9.79 4.53
CA VAL A 39 -0.82 -8.70 4.53
C VAL A 39 -1.51 -8.68 3.17
N LYS A 40 -2.84 -8.82 3.14
CA LYS A 40 -3.60 -8.68 1.90
C LYS A 40 -3.62 -7.21 1.46
N TYR A 41 -3.36 -6.92 0.19
CA TYR A 41 -3.39 -5.57 -0.34
C TYR A 41 -3.76 -5.53 -1.83
N VAL A 42 -4.23 -4.38 -2.28
CA VAL A 42 -4.52 -4.05 -3.68
C VAL A 42 -3.96 -2.65 -3.96
N ILE A 43 -3.25 -2.50 -5.06
CA ILE A 43 -2.77 -1.22 -5.55
C ILE A 43 -3.91 -0.61 -6.38
N GLU A 44 -4.48 0.52 -5.93
CA GLU A 44 -5.53 1.23 -6.68
C GLU A 44 -4.93 2.14 -7.75
N GLU A 45 -3.83 2.82 -7.42
CA GLU A 45 -3.20 3.77 -8.33
C GLU A 45 -1.70 3.77 -8.10
N LYS A 46 -0.94 3.89 -9.20
CA LYS A 46 0.51 4.05 -9.18
C LYS A 46 0.86 5.11 -10.22
N THR A 47 1.29 6.28 -9.74
CA THR A 47 1.56 7.45 -10.58
C THR A 47 2.98 7.94 -10.32
N LYS A 48 3.75 8.15 -11.39
CA LYS A 48 5.04 8.84 -11.30
C LYS A 48 4.80 10.34 -11.47
N GLU A 49 5.28 11.13 -10.51
CA GLU A 49 5.20 12.58 -10.56
C GLU A 49 6.31 13.17 -11.44
N ALA A 50 6.12 14.42 -11.86
CA ALA A 50 7.07 15.11 -12.75
C ALA A 50 8.46 15.31 -12.12
N ASP A 51 8.54 15.30 -10.78
CA ASP A 51 9.79 15.39 -10.03
C ASP A 51 10.53 14.04 -9.90
N GLY A 52 9.94 12.96 -10.42
CA GLY A 52 10.50 11.61 -10.36
C GLY A 52 10.05 10.78 -9.17
N SER A 53 9.41 11.38 -8.14
CA SER A 53 8.79 10.61 -7.05
C SER A 53 7.66 9.71 -7.57
N LEU A 54 7.44 8.61 -6.85
CA LEU A 54 6.35 7.67 -7.14
C LEU A 54 5.27 7.81 -6.05
N VAL A 55 4.04 8.12 -6.46
CA VAL A 55 2.88 8.14 -5.57
C VAL A 55 2.05 6.90 -5.82
N VAL A 56 1.81 6.12 -4.75
CA VAL A 56 1.03 4.89 -4.81
C VAL A 56 -0.13 4.96 -3.84
N LYS A 57 -1.32 4.72 -4.36
CA LYS A 57 -2.54 4.54 -3.57
C LYS A 57 -2.79 3.05 -3.40
N ILE A 58 -2.77 2.60 -2.16
CA ILE A 58 -2.86 1.19 -1.78
C ILE A 58 -3.97 0.97 -0.76
N ARG A 59 -4.83 -0.02 -1.00
CA ARG A 59 -5.73 -0.59 0.01
C ARG A 59 -5.05 -1.80 0.61
N LYS A 60 -4.96 -1.87 1.94
CA LYS A 60 -4.36 -3.01 2.62
C LYS A 60 -5.10 -3.41 3.88
N GLN A 61 -4.94 -4.67 4.26
CA GLN A 61 -5.34 -5.16 5.56
C GLN A 61 -4.51 -4.45 6.64
N TYR A 62 -5.18 -3.82 7.60
CA TYR A 62 -4.52 -3.11 8.70
C TYR A 62 -4.60 -3.86 10.02
N ASN A 63 -5.57 -4.74 10.15
CA ASN A 63 -5.89 -5.46 11.38
C ASN A 63 -6.33 -6.89 11.05
N SER A 64 -6.61 -7.68 12.09
CA SER A 64 -7.04 -9.07 11.93
C SER A 64 -8.50 -9.21 11.51
N TYR A 65 -9.23 -8.12 11.20
CA TYR A 65 -10.59 -8.22 10.70
C TYR A 65 -10.59 -8.68 9.23
N SER A 66 -11.74 -9.21 8.82
CA SER A 66 -11.97 -9.58 7.44
C SER A 66 -11.80 -8.36 6.51
N THR A 67 -11.28 -8.59 5.32
CA THR A 67 -11.16 -7.59 4.24
C THR A 67 -12.18 -7.82 3.12
N ASP A 68 -13.17 -8.67 3.39
CA ASP A 68 -14.24 -9.02 2.45
C ASP A 68 -14.99 -7.77 1.95
N GLY A 69 -15.13 -7.65 0.64
CA GLY A 69 -15.73 -6.49 -0.04
C GLY A 69 -14.84 -5.25 -0.17
N TYR A 70 -13.63 -5.23 0.41
CA TYR A 70 -12.73 -4.07 0.39
C TYR A 70 -11.47 -4.24 -0.47
N LEU A 71 -10.98 -5.47 -0.61
CA LEU A 71 -9.77 -5.80 -1.38
C LEU A 71 -10.08 -6.55 -2.68
N GLN A 72 -11.08 -6.07 -3.42
CA GLN A 72 -11.39 -6.55 -4.77
C GLN A 72 -10.48 -5.89 -5.82
#